data_AF-A0A0B7FYV9-F1
#
_entry.id   AF-A0A0B7FYV9-F1
#
_cell.length_a   1.000
_cell.length_b   1.000
_cell.length_c   1.000
_cell.angle_alpha   90.00
_cell.angle_beta   90.00
_cell.angle_gamma   90.00
#
_symmetry.space_group_name_H-M   'P 1'
#
loop_
_entity.id
_entity.type
_entity.pdbx_description
1 polymer ?
#
loop_
_entity_poly.entity_id
_entity_poly.type
_entity_poly.pdbx_seq_one_letter_code
_entity_poly.pdbx_strand_id
1 'polypeptide(L)'
;MLKDLRTASSALCGALDHYVDICAKLQSRYFEERAVDKVDELLDGVTSELQLVASYVTKLKQAEAPMKALRNNSPIVVPVSRLPTEMLARIFQIVVDDQPELDDMLRDTLFVSLSLPKYPESLSHVCFGWRRVALTTPSLWTRIDLVMNHSLDRRSLARAKVTLNEQAGHH
;
A
#
# COMPACT_ATOMS: atom_id res chain seq x y z
N MET A 1 0.56 -28.68 3.55
CA MET A 1 0.65 -27.21 3.39
C MET A 1 -0.23 -26.65 2.27
N LEU A 2 0.01 -26.96 0.98
CA LEU A 2 -0.83 -26.40 -0.10
C LEU A 2 -2.27 -26.95 -0.09
N LYS A 3 -2.44 -28.22 0.30
CA LYS A 3 -3.74 -28.84 0.52
C LYS A 3 -4.49 -28.14 1.66
N ASP A 4 -3.81 -27.92 2.79
CA ASP A 4 -4.39 -27.25 3.96
C ASP A 4 -4.81 -25.81 3.65
N LEU A 5 -4.00 -25.08 2.85
CA LEU A 5 -4.35 -23.75 2.36
C LEU A 5 -5.60 -23.78 1.48
N ARG A 6 -5.71 -24.74 0.57
CA ARG A 6 -6.91 -24.88 -0.28
C ARG A 6 -8.15 -25.21 0.53
N THR A 7 -8.04 -26.11 1.51
CA THR A 7 -9.13 -26.42 2.44
C THR A 7 -9.57 -25.20 3.25
N ALA A 8 -8.61 -24.44 3.79
CA ALA A 8 -8.89 -23.20 4.52
C ALA A 8 -9.57 -22.15 3.60
N SER A 9 -9.10 -22.03 2.36
CA SER A 9 -9.70 -21.13 1.37
C SER A 9 -11.13 -21.52 1.01
N SER A 10 -11.42 -22.81 0.82
CA SER A 10 -12.79 -23.26 0.51
C SER A 10 -13.73 -23.06 1.70
N ALA A 11 -13.26 -23.30 2.93
CA ALA A 11 -14.05 -23.07 4.13
C ALA A 11 -14.37 -21.57 4.31
N LEU A 12 -13.39 -20.70 4.06
CA LEU A 12 -13.58 -19.25 4.10
C LEU A 12 -14.58 -18.78 3.04
N CYS A 13 -14.47 -19.26 1.80
CA CYS A 13 -15.43 -18.93 0.74
C CYS A 13 -16.86 -19.32 1.14
N GLY A 14 -17.07 -20.56 1.59
CA GLY A 14 -18.41 -21.00 2.01
C GLY A 14 -18.98 -20.20 3.19
N ALA A 15 -18.13 -19.83 4.16
CA ALA A 15 -18.55 -18.99 5.28
C ALA A 15 -18.92 -17.56 4.83
N LEU A 16 -18.17 -16.98 3.89
CA LEU A 16 -18.46 -15.64 3.34
C LEU A 16 -19.74 -15.64 2.50
N ASP A 17 -19.94 -16.65 1.65
CA ASP A 17 -21.17 -16.79 0.86
C ASP A 17 -22.39 -16.89 1.77
N HIS A 18 -22.30 -17.69 2.84
CA HIS A 18 -23.36 -17.80 3.83
C HIS A 18 -23.61 -16.49 4.57
N TYR A 19 -22.56 -15.77 4.96
CA TYR A 19 -22.67 -14.47 5.61
C TYR A 19 -23.38 -13.44 4.71
N VAL A 20 -23.00 -13.37 3.43
CA VAL A 20 -23.62 -12.47 2.45
C VAL A 20 -25.11 -12.79 2.26
N ASP A 21 -25.47 -14.08 2.20
CA ASP A 21 -26.87 -14.52 2.12
C ASP A 21 -27.70 -14.11 3.35
N ILE A 22 -27.14 -14.23 4.56
CA ILE A 22 -27.80 -13.77 5.79
C ILE A 22 -28.00 -12.25 5.75
N CYS A 23 -26.98 -11.48 5.38
CA CYS A 23 -27.09 -10.01 5.27
C CYS A 23 -28.18 -9.59 4.27
N ALA A 24 -28.26 -10.27 3.12
CA ALA A 24 -29.29 -10.02 2.12
C ALA A 24 -30.70 -10.34 2.65
N LYS A 25 -30.87 -11.48 3.34
CA LYS A 25 -32.14 -11.85 3.97
C LYS A 25 -32.55 -10.87 5.06
N LEU A 26 -31.60 -10.39 5.86
CA LEU A 26 -31.85 -9.40 6.90
C LEU A 26 -32.33 -8.07 6.29
N GLN A 27 -31.69 -7.64 5.20
CA GLN A 27 -32.09 -6.46 4.46
C GLN A 27 -33.53 -6.59 3.91
N SER A 28 -33.88 -7.70 3.27
CA SER A 28 -35.24 -7.92 2.76
C SER A 28 -36.30 -7.89 3.87
N ARG A 29 -36.02 -8.54 5.01
CA ARG A 29 -36.93 -8.53 6.16
C ARG A 29 -37.17 -7.13 6.71
N TYR A 30 -36.13 -6.30 6.80
CA TYR A 30 -36.26 -4.92 7.26
C TYR A 30 -37.20 -4.10 6.37
N PHE A 31 -37.19 -4.33 5.05
CA PHE A 31 -38.09 -3.64 4.13
C PHE A 31 -39.54 -4.17 4.17
N GLU A 32 -39.74 -5.43 4.55
CA GLU A 32 -41.06 -6.06 4.66
C GLU A 32 -41.76 -5.76 5.99
N GLU A 33 -41.03 -5.78 7.12
CA GLU A 33 -41.56 -5.60 8.47
C GLU A 33 -41.43 -4.12 8.92
N ARG A 34 -42.35 -3.27 8.46
CA ARG A 34 -42.40 -1.83 8.80
C ARG A 34 -42.95 -1.56 10.22
N ALA A 35 -42.45 -2.28 11.22
CA ALA A 35 -42.85 -2.14 12.62
C ALA A 35 -41.85 -1.27 13.40
N VAL A 36 -42.29 -0.07 13.78
CA VAL A 36 -41.47 1.06 14.28
C VAL A 36 -40.70 0.75 15.57
N ASP A 37 -41.15 -0.21 16.38
CA ASP A 37 -40.58 -0.48 17.72
C ASP A 37 -39.42 -1.49 17.76
N LYS A 38 -39.16 -2.25 16.68
CA LYS A 38 -38.03 -3.22 16.59
C LYS A 38 -36.84 -2.70 15.77
N VAL A 39 -36.94 -1.47 15.28
CA VAL A 39 -35.94 -0.89 14.35
C VAL A 39 -34.66 -0.50 15.10
N ASP A 40 -34.76 0.01 16.33
CA ASP A 40 -33.61 0.58 17.05
C ASP A 40 -32.60 -0.50 17.49
N GLU A 41 -33.09 -1.60 18.11
CA GLU A 41 -32.25 -2.74 18.51
C GLU A 41 -31.63 -3.46 17.29
N LEU A 42 -32.35 -3.47 16.16
CA LEU A 42 -31.84 -4.02 14.91
C LEU A 42 -30.76 -3.12 14.30
N LEU A 43 -30.90 -1.79 14.36
CA LEU A 43 -29.91 -0.84 13.86
C LEU A 43 -28.61 -0.86 14.67
N ASP A 44 -28.68 -1.01 15.99
CA ASP A 44 -27.50 -1.21 16.85
C ASP A 44 -26.78 -2.51 16.50
N GLY A 45 -27.53 -3.60 16.29
CA GLY A 45 -27.02 -4.87 15.80
C GLY A 45 -26.28 -4.73 14.47
N VAL A 46 -26.91 -4.09 13.47
CA VAL A 46 -26.29 -3.83 12.15
C VAL A 46 -25.04 -2.97 12.26
N THR A 47 -25.03 -1.96 13.13
CA THR A 47 -23.85 -1.09 13.34
C THR A 47 -22.68 -1.88 13.93
N SER A 48 -22.94 -2.76 14.91
CA SER A 48 -21.93 -3.65 15.47
C SER A 48 -21.38 -4.64 14.43
N GLU A 49 -22.25 -5.17 13.56
CA GLU A 49 -21.86 -6.05 12.45
C GLU A 49 -20.97 -5.32 11.42
N LEU A 50 -21.27 -4.06 11.10
CA LEU A 50 -20.42 -3.25 10.21
C LEU A 50 -19.00 -3.07 10.77
N GLN A 51 -18.86 -2.94 12.09
CA GLN A 51 -17.53 -2.91 12.73
C GLN A 51 -16.82 -4.26 12.60
N LEU A 52 -17.53 -5.37 12.76
CA LEU A 52 -16.97 -6.71 12.55
C LEU A 52 -16.52 -6.92 11.10
N VAL A 53 -17.29 -6.47 10.11
CA VAL A 53 -16.91 -6.52 8.69
C VAL A 53 -15.60 -5.76 8.43
N ALA A 54 -15.44 -4.57 9.02
CA ALA A 54 -14.18 -3.82 8.91
C ALA A 54 -12.98 -4.61 9.51
N SER A 55 -13.21 -5.33 10.62
CA SER A 55 -12.20 -6.22 11.20
C SER A 55 -11.85 -7.39 10.27
N TYR A 56 -12.82 -7.97 9.56
CA TYR A 56 -12.60 -9.06 8.61
C TYR A 56 -11.76 -8.59 7.42
N VAL A 57 -12.05 -7.41 6.87
CA VAL A 57 -11.24 -6.80 5.80
C VAL A 57 -9.79 -6.65 6.26
N THR A 58 -9.57 -6.22 7.50
CA THR A 58 -8.22 -6.09 8.08
C THR A 58 -7.51 -7.44 8.16
N LYS A 59 -8.18 -8.49 8.64
CA LYS A 59 -7.63 -9.86 8.71
C LYS A 59 -7.31 -10.41 7.31
N LEU A 60 -8.17 -10.17 6.32
CA LEU A 60 -7.91 -10.55 4.93
C LEU A 60 -6.67 -9.84 4.37
N LYS A 61 -6.49 -8.55 4.68
CA LYS A 61 -5.29 -7.80 4.31
C LYS A 61 -4.03 -8.34 4.98
N GLN A 62 -4.12 -8.76 6.24
CA GLN A 62 -3.02 -9.41 6.94
C GLN A 62 -2.66 -10.76 6.31
N ALA A 63 -3.63 -11.56 5.88
CA ALA A 63 -3.39 -12.82 5.17
C ALA A 63 -2.80 -12.63 3.76
N GLU A 64 -3.11 -11.51 3.09
CA GLU A 64 -2.58 -11.16 1.77
C GLU A 64 -1.06 -10.89 1.80
N ALA A 65 -0.54 -10.28 2.88
CA ALA A 65 0.86 -9.92 3.03
C ALA A 65 1.84 -11.10 2.89
N PRO A 66 1.71 -12.22 3.62
CA PRO A 66 2.62 -13.37 3.48
C PRO A 66 2.49 -14.05 2.12
N MET A 67 1.30 -14.09 1.52
CA MET A 67 1.11 -14.63 0.16
C MET A 67 1.84 -13.80 -0.89
N LYS A 68 1.73 -12.46 -0.80
CA LYS A 68 2.49 -11.54 -1.65
C LYS A 68 3.99 -11.69 -1.42
N ALA A 69 4.44 -11.79 -0.17
CA ALA A 69 5.86 -11.99 0.14
C ALA A 69 6.38 -13.29 -0.47
N LEU A 70 5.66 -14.41 -0.31
CA LEU A 70 6.01 -15.70 -0.91
C LEU A 70 6.14 -15.61 -2.43
N ARG A 71 5.13 -15.01 -3.09
CA ARG A 71 5.13 -14.84 -4.55
C ARG A 71 6.26 -13.93 -5.02
N ASN A 72 6.46 -12.81 -4.36
CA ASN A 72 7.43 -11.79 -4.77
C ASN A 72 8.88 -12.19 -4.51
N ASN A 73 9.10 -13.15 -3.59
CA ASN A 73 10.42 -13.75 -3.33
C ASN A 73 10.68 -15.01 -4.18
N SER A 74 9.72 -15.44 -5.00
CA SER A 74 9.92 -16.61 -5.87
C SER A 74 10.80 -16.23 -7.06
N PRO A 75 11.98 -16.86 -7.23
CA PRO A 75 12.88 -16.57 -8.35
C PRO A 75 12.32 -16.99 -9.71
N ILE A 76 11.28 -17.85 -9.71
CA ILE A 76 10.56 -18.29 -10.91
C ILE A 76 9.57 -17.21 -11.37
N VAL A 77 8.88 -16.56 -10.42
CA VAL A 77 7.83 -15.57 -10.71
C VAL A 77 8.41 -14.17 -10.86
N VAL A 78 9.50 -13.87 -10.15
CA VAL A 78 10.18 -12.58 -10.16
C VAL A 78 11.65 -12.80 -10.53
N PRO A 79 12.00 -12.90 -11.84
CA PRO A 79 13.37 -13.18 -12.27
C PRO A 79 14.40 -12.17 -11.76
N VAL A 80 14.00 -10.90 -11.61
CA VAL A 80 14.82 -9.82 -11.03
C VAL A 80 15.33 -10.14 -9.62
N SER A 81 14.58 -10.94 -8.85
CA SER A 81 15.02 -11.36 -7.51
C SER A 81 16.25 -12.28 -7.51
N ARG A 82 16.64 -12.82 -8.68
CA ARG A 82 17.83 -13.65 -8.88
C ARG A 82 19.10 -12.83 -9.12
N LEU A 83 18.98 -11.54 -9.37
CA LEU A 83 20.15 -10.70 -9.60
C LEU A 83 20.92 -10.54 -8.29
N PRO A 84 22.25 -10.69 -8.31
CA PRO A 84 23.10 -10.27 -7.20
C PRO A 84 22.84 -8.80 -6.85
N THR A 85 23.00 -8.45 -5.57
CA THR A 85 22.80 -7.10 -5.06
C THR A 85 23.62 -6.06 -5.84
N GLU A 86 24.83 -6.43 -6.25
CA GLU A 86 25.76 -5.62 -7.02
C GLU A 86 25.20 -5.29 -8.41
N MET A 87 24.59 -6.27 -9.07
CA MET A 87 23.97 -6.07 -10.39
C MET A 87 22.75 -5.17 -10.29
N LEU A 88 21.94 -5.37 -9.24
CA LEU A 88 20.78 -4.51 -8.99
C LEU A 88 21.20 -3.07 -8.68
N ALA A 89 22.25 -2.89 -7.88
CA ALA A 89 22.83 -1.58 -7.58
C ALA A 89 23.35 -0.89 -8.84
N ARG A 90 24.02 -1.62 -9.75
CA ARG A 90 24.47 -1.09 -11.05
C ARG A 90 23.30 -0.65 -11.94
N ILE A 91 22.22 -1.44 -12.00
CA ILE A 91 21.01 -1.05 -12.73
C ILE A 91 20.43 0.24 -12.13
N PHE A 92 20.36 0.34 -10.81
CA PHE A 92 19.87 1.53 -10.13
C PHE A 92 20.74 2.77 -10.44
N GLN A 93 22.06 2.61 -10.50
CA GLN A 93 22.98 3.69 -10.87
C GLN A 93 22.72 4.20 -12.29
N ILE A 94 22.60 3.30 -13.26
CA ILE A 94 22.30 3.67 -14.65
C ILE A 94 20.99 4.48 -14.73
N VAL A 95 19.96 4.06 -14.00
CA VAL A 95 18.65 4.77 -13.98
C VAL A 95 18.76 6.17 -13.36
N VAL A 96 19.61 6.33 -12.33
CA VAL A 96 19.85 7.62 -11.67
C VAL A 96 20.71 8.53 -12.55
N ASP A 97 21.73 7.99 -13.22
CA ASP A 97 22.67 8.74 -14.07
C ASP A 97 22.05 9.18 -15.40
N ASP A 98 21.09 8.42 -15.94
CA ASP A 98 20.38 8.72 -17.20
C ASP A 98 19.29 9.81 -17.03
N GLN A 99 19.15 10.40 -15.84
CA GLN A 99 18.18 11.47 -15.63
C GLN A 99 18.63 12.75 -16.35
N PRO A 100 17.73 13.38 -17.15
CA PRO A 100 18.04 14.66 -17.77
C PRO A 100 18.26 15.71 -16.67
N GLU A 101 19.40 16.40 -16.71
CA GLU A 101 19.63 17.57 -15.87
C GLU A 101 18.54 18.59 -16.18
N LEU A 102 17.73 18.94 -15.17
CA LEU A 102 16.63 19.88 -15.35
C LEU A 102 17.22 21.26 -15.65
N ASP A 103 17.36 21.60 -16.93
CA ASP A 103 17.83 22.92 -17.35
C ASP A 103 16.86 24.00 -16.86
N ASP A 104 17.42 25.06 -16.26
CA ASP A 104 16.69 26.08 -15.52
C ASP A 104 15.65 26.81 -16.40
N MET A 105 15.91 26.90 -17.70
CA MET A 105 15.04 27.59 -18.67
C MET A 105 13.76 26.83 -19.05
N LEU A 106 13.64 25.54 -18.71
CA LEU A 106 12.48 24.72 -19.06
C LEU A 106 11.41 24.64 -17.95
N ARG A 107 11.67 25.25 -16.79
CA ARG A 107 10.77 25.21 -15.62
C ARG A 107 9.38 25.80 -15.87
N ASP A 108 9.27 26.83 -16.69
CA ASP A 108 7.99 27.52 -16.92
C ASP A 108 7.13 26.89 -18.02
N THR A 109 7.75 26.22 -19.01
CA THR A 109 7.04 25.81 -20.24
C THR A 109 6.59 24.34 -20.23
N LEU A 110 7.12 23.50 -19.34
CA LEU A 110 6.89 22.05 -19.31
C LEU A 110 6.02 21.57 -18.14
N PHE A 111 5.20 22.46 -17.56
CA PHE A 111 4.32 22.17 -16.42
C PHE A 111 3.28 21.04 -16.65
N VAL A 112 3.22 20.43 -17.85
CA VAL A 112 2.19 19.46 -18.21
C VAL A 112 2.72 18.08 -18.65
N SER A 113 4.03 17.85 -18.91
CA SER A 113 4.42 16.59 -19.59
C SER A 113 5.58 15.76 -19.03
N LEU A 114 6.41 16.19 -18.06
CA LEU A 114 7.57 15.37 -17.65
C LEU A 114 7.65 15.22 -16.12
N SER A 115 6.86 14.25 -15.68
CA SER A 115 7.07 13.39 -14.52
C SER A 115 8.41 13.49 -13.77
N LEU A 116 8.37 14.11 -12.57
CA LEU A 116 9.05 13.74 -11.32
C LEU A 116 10.53 13.26 -11.44
N PRO A 117 11.54 13.92 -10.82
CA PRO A 117 12.81 13.25 -10.54
C PRO A 117 12.52 12.16 -9.51
N LYS A 118 12.37 10.92 -10.00
CA LYS A 118 11.66 9.83 -9.31
C LYS A 118 12.57 8.90 -8.52
N TYR A 119 13.87 9.14 -8.47
CA TYR A 119 14.85 8.19 -7.94
C TYR A 119 15.88 8.93 -7.08
N PRO A 120 16.45 8.31 -6.04
CA PRO A 120 16.37 6.88 -5.64
C PRO A 120 15.13 6.48 -4.83
N GLU A 121 14.27 7.43 -4.45
CA GLU A 121 13.11 7.17 -3.58
C GLU A 121 12.17 6.10 -4.19
N SER A 122 11.78 6.21 -5.46
CA SER A 122 10.84 5.24 -6.06
C SER A 122 11.43 3.83 -6.18
N LEU A 123 12.76 3.69 -6.35
CA LEU A 123 13.41 2.37 -6.34
C LEU A 123 13.25 1.71 -4.96
N SER A 124 13.28 2.50 -3.89
CA SER A 124 13.10 2.00 -2.52
C SER A 124 11.65 1.59 -2.17
N HIS A 125 10.67 1.93 -3.01
CA HIS A 125 9.26 1.64 -2.79
C HIS A 125 8.75 0.37 -3.50
N VAL A 126 9.54 -0.24 -4.39
CA VAL A 126 9.11 -1.41 -5.19
C VAL A 126 8.89 -2.66 -4.33
N CYS A 127 9.92 -3.10 -3.60
CA CYS A 127 9.83 -4.24 -2.70
C CYS A 127 10.91 -4.16 -1.60
N PHE A 128 10.83 -5.03 -0.59
CA PHE A 128 11.82 -5.05 0.49
C PHE A 128 13.25 -5.26 -0.02
N GLY A 129 13.44 -6.12 -1.03
CA GLY A 129 14.75 -6.37 -1.63
C GLY A 129 15.35 -5.12 -2.27
N TRP A 130 14.57 -4.44 -3.13
CA TRP A 130 14.99 -3.20 -3.78
C TRP A 130 15.24 -2.08 -2.77
N ARG A 131 14.39 -1.98 -1.74
CA ARG A 131 14.61 -1.04 -0.62
C ARG A 131 15.94 -1.26 0.05
N ARG A 132 16.26 -2.51 0.41
CA ARG A 132 17.52 -2.85 1.05
C ARG A 132 18.69 -2.42 0.18
N VAL A 133 18.70 -2.81 -1.11
CA VAL A 133 19.77 -2.43 -2.05
C VAL A 133 19.88 -0.91 -2.23
N ALA A 134 18.76 -0.22 -2.38
CA ALA A 134 18.73 1.23 -2.52
C ALA A 134 19.33 1.94 -1.30
N LEU A 135 18.96 1.51 -0.08
CA LEU A 135 19.46 2.11 1.16
C LEU A 135 20.91 1.74 1.47
N THR A 136 21.37 0.54 1.09
CA THR A 136 22.76 0.10 1.31
C THR A 136 23.73 0.54 0.22
N THR A 137 23.28 1.30 -0.77
CA THR A 137 24.12 1.80 -1.88
C THR A 137 24.19 3.33 -1.82
N PRO A 138 25.15 3.90 -1.04
CA PRO A 138 25.24 5.35 -0.83
C PRO A 138 25.40 6.16 -2.12
N SER A 139 26.05 5.57 -3.14
CA SER A 139 26.25 6.21 -4.43
C SER A 139 24.94 6.53 -5.16
N LEU A 140 23.80 5.96 -4.77
CA LEU A 140 22.48 6.28 -5.36
C LEU A 140 21.89 7.59 -4.82
N TRP A 141 22.39 8.06 -3.68
CA TRP A 141 21.86 9.22 -2.95
C TRP A 141 22.78 10.43 -3.05
N THR A 142 23.78 10.40 -3.95
CA THR A 142 24.73 11.50 -4.15
C THR A 142 24.12 12.68 -4.90
N ARG A 143 23.10 12.43 -5.74
CA ARG A 143 22.35 13.45 -6.49
C ARG A 143 20.86 13.35 -6.11
N ILE A 144 20.35 14.35 -5.40
CA ILE A 144 18.94 14.45 -5.04
C ILE A 144 18.43 15.80 -5.54
N ASP A 145 17.68 15.79 -6.64
CA ASP A 145 17.08 16.99 -7.20
C ASP A 145 15.78 17.31 -6.48
N LEU A 146 15.85 18.26 -5.55
CA LEU A 146 14.68 18.76 -4.84
C LEU A 146 13.90 19.73 -5.73
N VAL A 147 12.95 19.21 -6.49
CA VAL A 147 11.97 20.06 -7.19
C VAL A 147 10.99 20.61 -6.15
N MET A 148 11.25 21.83 -5.69
CA MET A 148 10.31 22.62 -4.88
C MET A 148 9.10 23.00 -5.76
N ASN A 149 8.18 22.06 -5.94
CA ASN A 149 6.89 22.40 -6.51
C ASN A 149 6.07 23.08 -5.41
N HIS A 150 5.86 24.39 -5.56
CA HIS A 150 5.04 25.21 -4.66
C HIS A 150 3.59 24.71 -4.50
N SER A 151 3.16 23.67 -5.23
CA SER A 151 1.86 23.02 -5.08
C SER A 151 1.83 21.78 -4.17
N LEU A 152 2.97 21.31 -3.62
CA LEU A 152 3.01 20.19 -2.65
C LEU A 152 2.61 20.62 -1.22
N ASP A 153 1.74 21.61 -1.08
CA ASP A 153 1.46 22.32 0.17
C ASP A 153 0.38 21.67 1.06
N ARG A 154 0.43 20.34 1.28
CA ARG A 154 -0.40 19.77 2.37
C ARG A 154 0.06 18.43 2.88
N ARG A 155 0.49 17.53 1.98
CA ARG A 155 0.72 16.12 2.33
C ARG A 155 2.15 15.84 2.83
N SER A 156 3.14 16.62 2.38
CA SER A 156 4.52 16.58 2.88
C SER A 156 4.64 17.30 4.24
N LEU A 157 3.97 18.45 4.41
CA LEU A 157 3.88 19.16 5.70
C LEU A 157 3.24 18.31 6.81
N ALA A 158 2.22 17.51 6.48
CA ALA A 158 1.59 16.62 7.45
C ALA A 158 2.57 15.58 8.01
N ARG A 159 3.48 15.04 7.18
CA ARG A 159 4.48 14.06 7.61
C ARG A 159 5.59 14.69 8.44
N ALA A 160 6.07 15.88 8.07
CA ALA A 160 7.07 16.61 8.85
C ALA A 160 6.55 17.05 10.23
N LYS A 161 5.26 17.40 10.34
CA LYS A 161 4.64 17.75 11.63
C LYS A 161 4.51 16.58 12.59
N VAL A 162 4.26 15.37 12.10
CA VAL A 162 4.17 14.16 12.96
C VAL A 162 5.51 13.86 13.63
N THR A 163 6.61 13.96 12.88
CA THR A 163 7.97 13.71 13.43
C THR A 163 8.44 14.77 14.43
N LEU A 164 8.00 16.03 14.28
CA LEU A 164 8.34 17.09 15.23
C LEU A 164 7.56 16.99 16.54
N ASN A 165 6.33 16.49 16.50
CA ASN A 165 5.52 16.29 17.71
C ASN A 165 5.96 15.09 18.55
N GLU A 166 6.57 14.05 17.95
CA GLU A 166 7.11 12.91 18.70
C GLU A 166 8.41 13.25 19.46
N GLN A 167 9.22 14.21 18.98
CA GLN A 167 10.44 14.63 19.68
C GLN A 167 10.21 15.65 20.80
N ALA A 168 9.05 16.31 20.83
CA ALA A 168 8.69 17.27 21.87
C ALA A 168 8.05 16.62 23.13
N GLY A 169 7.78 15.31 23.11
CA GLY A 169 7.19 14.56 24.23
C GLY A 169 8.18 13.78 25.10
N HIS A 170 9.49 13.91 24.86
CA HIS A 170 10.55 13.18 25.57
C HIS A 170 11.54 14.10 26.31
N HIS A 171 11.09 15.26 26.77
CA HIS A 171 11.82 16.10 27.72
C HIS A 171 10.97 16.44 28.94
#